data_AF-V9Z6G9-F1
#
_entry.id   AF-V9Z6G9-F1
#
_cell.length_a   1.000
_cell.length_b   1.000
_cell.length_c   1.000
_cell.angle_alpha   90.00
_cell.angle_beta   90.00
_cell.angle_gamma   90.00
#
_symmetry.space_group_name_H-M   'P 1'
#
loop_
_entity.id
_entity.type
_entity.pdbx_description
1 polymer ?
#
loop_
_entity_poly.entity_id
_entity_poly.type
_entity_poly.pdbx_seq_one_letter_code
_entity_poly.pdbx_strand_id
1 'polypeptide(L)'
;MSSASLQLLIYAINDAERPAALKAITEADLRLEYGRRQPTTLQLGELYGTDDASVGKSAELADTLRRDAPSAAFEIWQDPHATVGHYVAHVPGIGSYDSACDEDGTPLVDVLDVAQRLTELPSGTTMERWLAAEGNSLLGRLVLGALDACRNMLQDGPPADADGAEACRPAPAPRLRTQVGAFHLLDHSALEEYAREHYGRPYSAVVALDGSNGCLYEVTASLTHTRADGDGRLVEQPGLAPNDRQDLDLWLSGEGSDPHPGVILSDLAQKGVAPAGSYLVRVAW
;
A
#
# COMPACT_ATOMS: atom_id res chain seq x y z
N MET A 1 -19.32 14.92 -5.53
CA MET A 1 -18.99 13.99 -4.43
C MET A 1 -17.75 13.25 -4.89
N SER A 2 -16.73 13.11 -4.05
CA SER A 2 -15.54 12.33 -4.40
C SER A 2 -15.91 10.85 -4.49
N SER A 3 -15.43 10.16 -5.52
CA SER A 3 -15.64 8.74 -5.71
C SER A 3 -14.35 8.02 -6.05
N ALA A 4 -14.26 6.76 -5.63
CA ALA A 4 -13.09 5.90 -5.82
C ALA A 4 -13.57 4.48 -6.07
N SER A 5 -12.73 3.65 -6.69
CA SER A 5 -13.02 2.23 -6.82
C SER A 5 -13.15 1.59 -5.44
N LEU A 6 -14.11 0.69 -5.29
CA LEU A 6 -14.34 -0.09 -4.08
C LEU A 6 -14.34 -1.56 -4.44
N GLN A 7 -13.62 -2.35 -3.65
CA GLN A 7 -13.36 -3.76 -3.88
C GLN A 7 -13.64 -4.56 -2.61
N LEU A 8 -14.14 -5.79 -2.78
CA LEU A 8 -14.47 -6.72 -1.70
C LEU A 8 -14.10 -8.15 -2.13
N LEU A 9 -13.45 -8.87 -1.21
CA LEU A 9 -13.25 -10.31 -1.27
C LEU A 9 -13.86 -10.94 -0.02
N ILE A 10 -14.73 -11.94 -0.19
CA ILE A 10 -15.25 -12.77 0.91
C ILE A 10 -14.64 -14.16 0.79
N TYR A 11 -13.91 -14.58 1.82
CA TYR A 11 -13.17 -15.84 1.83
C TYR A 11 -13.96 -16.99 2.45
N ALA A 12 -14.69 -16.70 3.52
CA ALA A 12 -15.49 -17.68 4.24
C ALA A 12 -16.72 -16.99 4.81
N ILE A 13 -17.82 -17.73 4.93
CA ILE A 13 -19.08 -17.30 5.53
C ILE A 13 -19.97 -18.53 5.71
N ASN A 14 -20.78 -18.56 6.76
CA ASN A 14 -21.79 -19.59 6.95
C ASN A 14 -22.88 -19.51 5.88
N ASP A 15 -23.36 -20.67 5.41
CA ASP A 15 -24.37 -20.74 4.35
C ASP A 15 -25.67 -19.98 4.67
N ALA A 16 -26.07 -19.95 5.95
CA ALA A 16 -27.24 -19.21 6.41
C ALA A 16 -27.12 -17.69 6.23
N GLU A 17 -25.91 -17.16 6.19
CA GLU A 17 -25.62 -15.71 6.11
C GLU A 17 -25.27 -15.24 4.69
N ARG A 18 -25.03 -16.17 3.76
CA ARG A 18 -24.75 -15.84 2.34
C ARG A 18 -25.79 -14.90 1.71
N PRO A 19 -27.11 -15.04 1.94
CA PRO A 19 -28.08 -14.11 1.38
C PRO A 19 -27.90 -12.68 1.90
N ALA A 20 -27.50 -12.50 3.17
CA ALA A 20 -27.26 -11.20 3.75
C ALA A 20 -26.00 -10.54 3.17
N ALA A 21 -24.91 -11.30 2.99
CA ALA A 21 -23.71 -10.81 2.31
C ALA A 21 -23.99 -10.44 0.84
N LEU A 22 -24.72 -11.27 0.10
CA LEU A 22 -25.10 -10.97 -1.29
C LEU A 22 -25.98 -9.71 -1.38
N LYS A 23 -26.88 -9.51 -0.41
CA LYS A 23 -27.67 -8.29 -0.30
C LYS A 23 -26.77 -7.06 -0.09
N ALA A 24 -25.81 -7.12 0.83
CA ALA A 24 -24.86 -6.03 1.08
C ALA A 24 -24.02 -5.68 -0.17
N ILE A 25 -23.55 -6.70 -0.90
CA ILE A 25 -22.85 -6.55 -2.19
C ILE A 25 -23.74 -5.82 -3.21
N THR A 26 -25.00 -6.24 -3.32
CA THR A 26 -25.95 -5.67 -4.28
C THR A 26 -26.31 -4.22 -3.93
N GLU A 27 -26.54 -3.93 -2.65
CA GLU A 27 -26.85 -2.57 -2.16
C GLU A 27 -25.67 -1.60 -2.31
N ALA A 28 -24.44 -2.12 -2.34
CA ALA A 28 -23.23 -1.36 -2.63
C ALA A 28 -22.89 -1.26 -4.14
N ASP A 29 -23.76 -1.77 -5.03
CA ASP A 29 -23.53 -1.88 -6.49
C ASP A 29 -22.20 -2.57 -6.85
N LEU A 30 -21.75 -3.51 -6.03
CA LEU A 30 -20.55 -4.29 -6.29
C LEU A 30 -20.84 -5.44 -7.26
N ARG A 31 -19.96 -5.62 -8.24
CA ARG A 31 -20.14 -6.55 -9.35
C ARG A 31 -18.91 -7.43 -9.54
N LEU A 32 -19.14 -8.64 -10.06
CA LEU A 32 -18.08 -9.56 -10.46
C LEU A 32 -17.39 -9.06 -11.72
N GLU A 33 -16.16 -9.55 -11.93
CA GLU A 33 -15.34 -9.24 -13.12
C GLU A 33 -15.09 -7.74 -13.28
N TYR A 34 -14.78 -7.06 -12.17
CA TYR A 34 -14.51 -5.62 -12.12
C TYR A 34 -15.66 -4.78 -12.68
N GLY A 35 -16.82 -4.77 -12.01
CA GLY A 35 -17.92 -3.90 -12.42
C GLY A 35 -18.85 -4.45 -13.52
N ARG A 36 -18.56 -5.63 -14.09
CA ARG A 36 -19.24 -6.09 -15.33
C ARG A 36 -20.50 -6.92 -15.10
N ARG A 37 -20.49 -7.81 -14.11
CA ARG A 37 -21.56 -8.79 -13.93
C ARG A 37 -22.20 -8.70 -12.55
N GLN A 38 -23.51 -8.49 -12.51
CA GLN A 38 -24.25 -8.52 -11.26
C GLN A 38 -24.24 -9.94 -10.68
N PRO A 39 -23.86 -10.13 -9.41
CA PRO A 39 -23.83 -11.45 -8.80
C PRO A 39 -25.24 -11.92 -8.46
N THR A 40 -25.60 -13.13 -8.90
CA THR A 40 -26.85 -13.80 -8.52
C THR A 40 -26.69 -14.75 -7.34
N THR A 41 -25.44 -15.11 -7.03
CA THR A 41 -25.05 -15.94 -5.90
C THR A 41 -23.73 -15.43 -5.34
N LEU A 42 -23.47 -15.70 -4.06
CA LEU A 42 -22.17 -15.40 -3.45
C LEU A 42 -21.14 -16.45 -3.87
N GLN A 43 -20.03 -15.99 -4.44
CA GLN A 43 -18.87 -16.75 -4.89
C GLN A 43 -17.71 -16.37 -3.97
N LEU A 44 -17.18 -17.34 -3.23
CA LEU A 44 -16.09 -17.09 -2.28
C LEU A 44 -14.77 -16.96 -3.03
N GLY A 45 -13.93 -16.02 -2.60
CA GLY A 45 -12.64 -15.72 -3.21
C GLY A 45 -12.70 -14.95 -4.53
N GLU A 46 -13.90 -14.64 -5.03
CA GLU A 46 -14.09 -13.83 -6.21
C GLU A 46 -14.12 -12.33 -5.86
N LEU A 47 -13.51 -11.51 -6.72
CA LEU A 47 -13.42 -10.08 -6.53
C LEU A 47 -14.73 -9.39 -6.94
N TYR A 48 -15.36 -8.72 -5.98
CA TYR A 48 -16.51 -7.85 -6.18
C TYR A 48 -16.03 -6.40 -6.21
N GLY A 49 -16.36 -5.65 -7.26
CA GLY A 49 -15.88 -4.28 -7.42
C GLY A 49 -16.87 -3.32 -8.10
N THR A 50 -16.65 -2.03 -7.87
CA THR A 50 -17.26 -0.90 -8.61
C THR A 50 -16.24 0.22 -8.73
N ASP A 51 -16.26 0.97 -9.84
CA ASP A 51 -15.30 2.06 -10.12
C ASP A 51 -15.76 3.41 -9.53
N ASP A 52 -17.02 3.51 -9.07
CA ASP A 52 -17.65 4.76 -8.67
C ASP A 52 -18.39 4.63 -7.32
N ALA A 53 -17.64 4.35 -6.26
CA ALA A 53 -18.16 4.36 -4.89
C ALA A 53 -17.81 5.68 -4.18
N SER A 54 -18.76 6.23 -3.42
CA SER A 54 -18.48 7.40 -2.57
C SER A 54 -17.36 7.10 -1.58
N VAL A 55 -16.46 8.05 -1.33
CA VAL A 55 -15.40 7.90 -0.31
C VAL A 55 -16.02 7.59 1.06
N GLY A 56 -15.46 6.59 1.76
CA GLY A 56 -15.95 6.08 3.05
C GLY A 56 -16.86 4.86 2.94
N LYS A 57 -17.24 4.45 1.72
CA LYS A 57 -18.15 3.32 1.50
C LYS A 57 -17.58 1.98 1.99
N SER A 58 -16.25 1.83 2.00
CA SER A 58 -15.59 0.64 2.54
C SER A 58 -15.89 0.41 4.03
N ALA A 59 -15.91 1.48 4.84
CA ALA A 59 -16.27 1.40 6.25
C ALA A 59 -17.75 1.02 6.45
N GLU A 60 -18.66 1.66 5.70
CA GLU A 60 -20.09 1.37 5.76
C GLU A 60 -20.41 -0.08 5.37
N LEU A 61 -19.73 -0.58 4.34
CA LEU A 61 -19.89 -1.96 3.87
C LEU A 61 -19.32 -2.95 4.89
N ALA A 62 -18.14 -2.66 5.47
CA ALA A 62 -17.57 -3.48 6.53
C ALA A 62 -18.49 -3.57 7.75
N ASP A 63 -19.09 -2.45 8.19
CA ASP A 63 -20.08 -2.43 9.27
C ASP A 63 -21.32 -3.26 8.95
N THR A 64 -21.77 -3.20 7.70
CA THR A 64 -22.92 -3.97 7.24
C THR A 64 -22.63 -5.46 7.25
N LEU A 65 -21.48 -5.89 6.72
CA LEU A 65 -21.08 -7.29 6.74
C LEU A 65 -20.88 -7.80 8.17
N ARG A 66 -20.20 -7.04 9.04
CA ARG A 66 -20.01 -7.43 10.45
C ARG A 66 -21.32 -7.61 11.22
N ARG A 67 -22.34 -6.81 10.89
CA ARG A 67 -23.64 -6.86 11.55
C ARG A 67 -24.54 -7.96 10.99
N ASP A 68 -24.63 -8.03 9.66
CA ASP A 68 -25.66 -8.82 8.97
C ASP A 68 -25.12 -10.19 8.49
N ALA A 69 -23.80 -10.35 8.43
CA ALA A 69 -23.08 -11.59 8.10
C ALA A 69 -21.84 -11.77 9.01
N PRO A 70 -22.02 -11.89 10.34
CA PRO A 70 -20.93 -11.87 11.33
C PRO A 70 -19.96 -13.05 11.22
N SER A 71 -20.30 -14.12 10.49
CA SER A 71 -19.39 -15.23 10.18
C SER A 71 -18.52 -14.99 8.94
N ALA A 72 -18.67 -13.84 8.27
CA ALA A 72 -17.91 -13.53 7.08
C ALA A 72 -16.45 -13.18 7.42
N ALA A 73 -15.50 -13.89 6.81
CA ALA A 73 -14.10 -13.48 6.72
C ALA A 73 -13.89 -12.76 5.38
N PHE A 74 -13.45 -11.51 5.43
CA PHE A 74 -13.39 -10.65 4.24
C PHE A 74 -12.28 -9.61 4.31
N GLU A 75 -11.92 -9.08 3.15
CA GLU A 75 -11.21 -7.81 3.02
C GLU A 75 -11.93 -6.89 2.04
N ILE A 76 -11.90 -5.60 2.36
CA ILE A 76 -12.47 -4.51 1.58
C ILE A 76 -11.37 -3.48 1.43
N TRP A 77 -11.19 -2.93 0.24
CA TRP A 77 -10.41 -1.72 0.07
C TRP A 77 -11.12 -0.74 -0.84
N GLN A 78 -10.82 0.53 -0.63
CA GLN A 78 -11.26 1.62 -1.48
C GLN A 78 -10.02 2.38 -1.93
N ASP A 79 -9.88 2.56 -3.24
CA ASP A 79 -8.71 3.17 -3.84
C ASP A 79 -8.46 4.60 -3.33
N PRO A 80 -7.20 5.05 -3.34
CA PRO A 80 -6.83 6.46 -3.22
C PRO A 80 -7.70 7.40 -4.07
N HIS A 81 -8.42 8.34 -3.44
CA HIS A 81 -8.99 9.50 -4.13
C HIS A 81 -8.36 10.79 -3.61
N ALA A 82 -7.31 11.25 -4.30
CA ALA A 82 -6.47 12.38 -3.95
C ALA A 82 -5.64 12.24 -2.65
N THR A 83 -5.84 11.18 -1.86
CA THR A 83 -5.06 10.83 -0.65
C THR A 83 -4.91 9.31 -0.60
N VAL A 84 -4.40 8.72 0.49
CA VAL A 84 -4.36 7.26 0.67
C VAL A 84 -5.75 6.62 0.60
N GLY A 85 -5.80 5.37 0.16
CA GLY A 85 -7.01 4.55 0.19
C GLY A 85 -7.36 4.09 1.60
N HIS A 86 -8.43 3.31 1.72
CA HIS A 86 -8.89 2.74 2.99
C HIS A 86 -9.10 1.24 2.88
N TYR A 87 -8.42 0.48 3.74
CA TYR A 87 -8.46 -0.97 3.81
C TYR A 87 -9.08 -1.43 5.12
N VAL A 88 -10.01 -2.39 5.01
CA VAL A 88 -10.63 -3.06 6.15
C VAL A 88 -10.57 -4.57 5.94
N ALA A 89 -9.95 -5.27 6.87
CA ALA A 89 -10.00 -6.72 6.97
C ALA A 89 -10.80 -7.15 8.20
N HIS A 90 -11.51 -8.27 8.11
CA HIS A 90 -12.20 -8.88 9.22
C HIS A 90 -12.12 -10.40 9.16
N VAL A 91 -11.84 -11.01 10.32
CA VAL A 91 -11.93 -12.46 10.51
C VAL A 91 -12.70 -12.75 11.81
N PRO A 92 -13.82 -13.49 11.74
CA PRO A 92 -14.63 -13.80 12.91
C PRO A 92 -13.81 -14.52 13.99
N GLY A 93 -13.96 -14.09 15.24
CA GLY A 93 -13.22 -14.64 16.38
C GLY A 93 -11.77 -14.19 16.49
N ILE A 94 -11.20 -13.51 15.48
CA ILE A 94 -9.84 -12.95 15.52
C ILE A 94 -9.89 -11.42 15.67
N GLY A 95 -10.70 -10.75 14.86
CA GLY A 95 -10.89 -9.30 14.95
C GLY A 95 -10.97 -8.61 13.59
N SER A 96 -10.79 -7.29 13.61
CA SER A 96 -10.71 -6.44 12.42
C SER A 96 -9.38 -5.72 12.38
N TYR A 97 -8.93 -5.41 11.18
CA TYR A 97 -7.80 -4.53 10.92
C TYR A 97 -8.24 -3.43 9.96
N ASP A 98 -7.89 -2.20 10.29
CA ASP A 98 -8.30 -0.98 9.59
C ASP A 98 -7.03 -0.15 9.36
N SER A 99 -6.81 0.26 8.11
CA SER A 99 -5.57 0.91 7.70
C SER A 99 -5.76 1.74 6.44
N ALA A 100 -4.79 2.61 6.17
CA ALA A 100 -4.62 3.20 4.85
C ALA A 100 -4.19 2.13 3.83
N CYS A 101 -4.43 2.34 2.54
CA CYS A 101 -3.88 1.45 1.50
C CYS A 101 -3.45 2.20 0.22
N ASP A 102 -2.70 1.51 -0.64
CA ASP A 102 -2.45 1.92 -2.01
C ASP A 102 -3.58 1.47 -2.97
N GLU A 103 -3.39 1.68 -4.27
CA GLU A 103 -4.34 1.32 -5.34
C GLU A 103 -4.52 -0.20 -5.51
N ASP A 104 -3.58 -1.00 -5.03
CA ASP A 104 -3.67 -2.46 -5.04
C ASP A 104 -4.36 -3.00 -3.78
N GLY A 105 -4.80 -2.12 -2.88
CA GLY A 105 -5.36 -2.51 -1.59
C GLY A 105 -4.31 -3.01 -0.60
N THR A 106 -3.03 -2.72 -0.82
CA THR A 106 -1.96 -3.09 0.11
C THR A 106 -2.00 -2.16 1.32
N PRO A 107 -2.14 -2.69 2.55
CA PRO A 107 -2.16 -1.84 3.74
C PRO A 107 -0.86 -1.06 3.92
N LEU A 108 -0.98 0.24 4.13
CA LEU A 108 0.12 1.16 4.37
C LEU A 108 0.31 1.36 5.87
N VAL A 109 1.55 1.21 6.32
CA VAL A 109 1.94 1.46 7.71
C VAL A 109 2.83 2.69 7.75
N ASP A 110 2.45 3.69 8.55
CA ASP A 110 3.29 4.87 8.76
C ASP A 110 4.51 4.49 9.60
N VAL A 111 5.69 4.49 8.96
CA VAL A 111 6.97 4.16 9.59
C VAL A 111 7.32 5.16 10.70
N LEU A 112 6.90 6.43 10.60
CA LEU A 112 7.12 7.40 11.66
C LEU A 112 6.24 7.10 12.87
N ASP A 113 4.97 6.74 12.67
CA ASP A 113 4.09 6.30 13.77
C ASP A 113 4.66 5.04 14.44
N VAL A 114 5.13 4.07 13.65
CA VAL A 114 5.81 2.87 14.18
C VAL A 114 7.05 3.27 14.98
N ALA A 115 7.94 4.09 14.42
CA ALA A 115 9.17 4.51 15.09
C ALA A 115 8.87 5.26 16.39
N GLN A 116 7.89 6.18 16.36
CA GLN A 116 7.45 6.92 17.53
C GLN A 116 6.95 5.97 18.62
N ARG A 117 6.01 5.08 18.31
CA ARG A 117 5.51 4.09 19.28
C ARG A 117 6.61 3.20 19.84
N LEU A 118 7.55 2.77 19.00
CA LEU A 118 8.70 1.97 19.45
C LEU A 118 9.60 2.74 20.42
N THR A 119 9.79 4.04 20.22
CA THR A 119 10.57 4.89 21.15
C THR A 119 9.84 5.17 22.47
N GLU A 120 8.52 5.13 22.47
CA GLU A 120 7.67 5.30 23.65
C GLU A 120 7.52 4.00 24.48
N LEU A 121 8.07 2.87 24.01
CA LEU A 121 7.95 1.60 24.72
C LEU A 121 8.67 1.61 26.07
N PRO A 122 8.08 0.99 27.11
CA PRO A 122 8.76 0.79 28.39
C PRO A 122 10.08 0.05 28.22
N SER A 123 11.12 0.48 28.94
CA SER A 123 12.43 -0.18 28.92
C SER A 123 12.30 -1.67 29.26
N GLY A 124 12.94 -2.53 28.47
CA GLY A 124 12.87 -3.99 28.61
C GLY A 124 11.70 -4.65 27.90
N THR A 125 10.86 -3.89 27.18
CA THR A 125 9.87 -4.47 26.26
C THR A 125 10.60 -5.17 25.12
N THR A 126 10.34 -6.47 24.94
CA THR A 126 10.86 -7.23 23.81
C THR A 126 10.00 -7.01 22.57
N MET A 127 10.61 -7.16 21.39
CA MET A 127 9.89 -7.11 20.11
C MET A 127 8.75 -8.12 20.07
N GLU A 128 8.97 -9.34 20.57
CA GLU A 128 7.94 -10.38 20.66
C GLU A 128 6.73 -9.94 21.49
N ARG A 129 6.97 -9.32 22.66
CA ARG A 129 5.91 -8.84 23.54
C ARG A 129 5.14 -7.68 22.91
N TRP A 130 5.83 -6.76 22.26
CA TRP A 130 5.19 -5.65 21.55
C TRP A 130 4.34 -6.17 20.37
N LEU A 131 4.90 -7.06 19.56
CA LEU A 131 4.23 -7.69 18.44
C LEU A 131 3.05 -8.57 18.82
N ALA A 132 2.98 -9.05 20.06
CA ALA A 132 1.84 -9.80 20.59
C ALA A 132 0.69 -8.90 21.11
N ALA A 133 0.93 -7.59 21.22
CA ALA A 133 -0.01 -6.61 21.73
C ALA A 133 -0.19 -5.46 20.74
N GLU A 134 0.34 -4.27 21.05
CA GLU A 134 0.16 -3.07 20.23
C GLU A 134 0.67 -3.22 18.80
N GLY A 135 1.82 -3.86 18.61
CA GLY A 135 2.37 -4.12 17.29
C GLY A 135 1.49 -5.05 16.44
N ASN A 136 0.71 -5.94 17.06
CA ASN A 136 -0.29 -6.70 16.33
C ASN A 136 -1.43 -5.81 15.84
N SER A 137 -1.96 -4.94 16.71
CA SER A 137 -3.05 -4.03 16.33
C SER A 137 -2.63 -3.05 15.24
N LEU A 138 -1.40 -2.54 15.31
CA LEU A 138 -0.86 -1.60 14.35
C LEU A 138 -0.59 -2.24 12.97
N LEU A 139 -0.13 -3.49 12.96
CA LEU A 139 0.30 -4.17 11.72
C LEU A 139 -0.73 -5.19 11.21
N GLY A 140 -1.87 -5.34 11.87
CA GLY A 140 -2.92 -6.30 11.50
C GLY A 140 -2.50 -7.77 11.49
N ARG A 141 -1.38 -8.15 12.13
CA ARG A 141 -0.69 -9.44 11.86
C ARG A 141 -1.58 -10.66 12.01
N LEU A 142 -2.37 -10.75 13.07
CA LEU A 142 -3.26 -11.88 13.32
C LEU A 142 -4.39 -11.96 12.29
N VAL A 143 -4.98 -10.81 11.93
CA VAL A 143 -6.09 -10.74 10.97
C VAL A 143 -5.59 -11.06 9.56
N LEU A 144 -4.51 -10.39 9.12
CA LEU A 144 -3.93 -10.60 7.79
C LEU A 144 -3.39 -12.02 7.62
N GLY A 145 -2.70 -12.56 8.64
CA GLY A 145 -2.23 -13.94 8.61
C GLY A 145 -3.36 -14.98 8.56
N ALA A 146 -4.52 -14.67 9.15
CA ALA A 146 -5.70 -15.53 9.06
C ALA A 146 -6.42 -15.41 7.72
N LEU A 147 -6.48 -14.22 7.12
CA LEU A 147 -6.99 -14.05 5.76
C LEU A 147 -6.15 -14.80 4.74
N ASP A 148 -4.83 -14.75 4.84
CA ASP A 148 -3.94 -15.56 3.99
C ASP A 148 -4.23 -17.06 4.12
N ALA A 149 -4.49 -17.55 5.33
CA ALA A 149 -4.89 -18.94 5.53
C ALA A 149 -6.21 -19.26 4.83
N CYS A 150 -7.22 -18.39 4.94
CA CYS A 150 -8.50 -18.55 4.24
C CYS A 150 -8.32 -18.52 2.71
N ARG A 151 -7.49 -17.62 2.19
CA ARG A 151 -7.16 -17.50 0.76
C ARG A 151 -6.53 -18.80 0.24
N ASN A 152 -5.56 -19.35 0.96
CA ASN A 152 -4.89 -20.59 0.57
C ASN A 152 -5.87 -21.79 0.55
N MET A 153 -6.79 -21.87 1.53
CA MET A 153 -7.80 -22.94 1.55
C MET A 153 -8.73 -22.95 0.33
N LEU A 154 -9.04 -21.78 -0.23
CA LEU A 154 -9.83 -21.69 -1.47
C LEU A 154 -9.04 -22.12 -2.71
N GLN A 155 -7.73 -21.89 -2.72
CA GLN A 155 -6.84 -22.25 -3.83
C GLN A 155 -6.54 -23.76 -3.87
N ASP A 156 -6.33 -24.38 -2.71
CA ASP A 156 -5.95 -25.79 -2.60
C ASP A 156 -7.15 -26.76 -2.66
N GLY A 157 -8.38 -26.24 -2.55
CA GLY A 157 -9.61 -27.02 -2.43
C GLY A 157 -9.77 -27.65 -1.03
N PRO A 158 -11.01 -27.96 -0.59
CA PRO A 158 -11.22 -28.54 0.73
C PRO A 158 -10.55 -29.92 0.84
N PRO A 159 -9.89 -30.25 1.96
CA PRO A 159 -9.44 -31.62 2.21
C PRO A 159 -10.65 -32.56 2.21
N ALA A 160 -10.51 -33.73 1.58
CA ALA A 160 -11.61 -34.64 1.21
C ALA A 160 -12.51 -35.13 2.36
N ASP A 161 -12.15 -34.88 3.63
CA ASP A 161 -12.81 -35.45 4.82
C ASP A 161 -13.30 -34.40 5.84
N ALA A 162 -13.40 -33.11 5.49
CA ALA A 162 -13.89 -32.09 6.42
C ALA A 162 -15.41 -31.93 6.36
N ASP A 163 -16.12 -32.66 7.23
CA ASP A 163 -17.54 -32.41 7.52
C ASP A 163 -17.73 -30.96 8.00
N GLY A 164 -18.69 -30.27 7.39
CA GLY A 164 -18.90 -28.84 7.53
C GLY A 164 -19.27 -28.42 8.96
N ALA A 165 -18.31 -27.83 9.68
CA ALA A 165 -18.50 -26.85 10.77
C ALA A 165 -17.19 -26.51 11.50
N GLU A 166 -16.11 -27.29 11.34
CA GLU A 166 -14.91 -27.19 12.20
C GLU A 166 -13.61 -26.74 11.49
N ALA A 167 -13.69 -26.34 10.21
CA ALA A 167 -12.54 -26.18 9.33
C ALA A 167 -11.76 -24.85 9.46
N CYS A 168 -11.73 -24.21 10.63
CA CYS A 168 -10.88 -23.03 10.87
C CYS A 168 -10.15 -23.14 12.21
N ARG A 169 -9.45 -24.26 12.44
CA ARG A 169 -8.34 -24.26 13.40
C ARG A 169 -7.09 -23.75 12.68
N PRO A 170 -6.49 -22.64 13.12
CA PRO A 170 -5.36 -22.05 12.40
C PRO A 170 -4.16 -23.01 12.49
N ALA A 171 -3.70 -23.47 11.32
CA ALA A 171 -2.32 -23.86 11.17
C ALA A 171 -1.44 -22.64 11.47
N PRO A 172 -0.20 -22.80 12.00
CA PRO A 172 0.69 -21.67 12.23
C PRO A 172 0.83 -20.87 10.93
N ALA A 173 0.47 -19.59 11.00
CA ALA A 173 0.38 -18.72 9.84
C ALA A 173 1.68 -18.77 9.02
N PRO A 174 1.60 -19.01 7.70
CA PRO A 174 2.76 -18.82 6.84
C PRO A 174 3.23 -17.37 6.98
N ARG A 175 4.54 -17.19 7.10
CA ARG A 175 5.11 -15.84 7.28
C ARG A 175 4.79 -15.03 6.03
N LEU A 176 3.97 -13.99 6.17
CA LEU A 176 3.85 -12.91 5.20
C LEU A 176 5.26 -12.54 4.71
N ARG A 177 5.48 -12.55 3.40
CA ARG A 177 6.70 -11.98 2.81
C ARG A 177 6.58 -10.47 2.85
N THR A 178 6.69 -9.90 4.05
CA THR A 178 6.88 -8.47 4.22
C THR A 178 8.27 -8.13 3.69
N GLN A 179 8.35 -7.34 2.62
CA GLN A 179 9.59 -6.67 2.28
C GLN A 179 9.71 -5.44 3.17
N VAL A 180 10.65 -5.50 4.11
CA VAL A 180 11.02 -4.35 4.93
C VAL A 180 12.16 -3.65 4.20
N GLY A 181 11.88 -2.47 3.66
CA GLY A 181 12.88 -1.56 3.09
C GLY A 181 13.20 -0.44 4.07
N ALA A 182 14.46 0.02 4.07
CA ALA A 182 14.84 1.25 4.75
C ALA A 182 14.80 2.40 3.73
N PHE A 183 14.02 3.44 4.02
CA PHE A 183 13.85 4.60 3.14
C PHE A 183 14.22 5.88 3.89
N HIS A 184 14.76 6.84 3.16
CA HIS A 184 14.88 8.22 3.63
C HIS A 184 13.56 8.95 3.37
N LEU A 185 12.85 9.33 4.43
CA LEU A 185 11.66 10.18 4.28
C LEU A 185 12.08 11.63 4.04
N LEU A 186 11.54 12.25 3.00
CA LEU A 186 11.88 13.62 2.60
C LEU A 186 10.62 14.40 2.27
N ASP A 187 10.39 15.50 2.98
CA ASP A 187 9.35 16.46 2.60
C ASP A 187 9.73 17.20 1.31
N HIS A 188 8.77 17.38 0.40
CA HIS A 188 9.00 18.12 -0.84
C HIS A 188 9.59 19.51 -0.60
N SER A 189 9.13 20.23 0.42
CA SER A 189 9.64 21.56 0.79
C SER A 189 11.11 21.53 1.21
N ALA A 190 11.54 20.46 1.90
CA ALA A 190 12.94 20.28 2.25
C ALA A 190 13.79 20.04 1.00
N LEU A 191 13.32 19.20 0.06
CA LEU A 191 14.01 18.98 -1.21
C LEU A 191 14.13 20.28 -2.03
N GLU A 192 13.07 21.07 -2.11
CA GLU A 192 13.04 22.36 -2.81
C GLU A 192 13.99 23.37 -2.15
N GLU A 193 14.05 23.41 -0.82
CA GLU A 193 15.01 24.22 -0.09
C GLU A 193 16.46 23.81 -0.38
N TYR A 194 16.76 22.51 -0.32
CA TYR A 194 18.10 21.98 -0.68
C TYR A 194 18.49 22.32 -2.11
N ALA A 195 17.56 22.15 -3.06
CA ALA A 195 17.82 22.45 -4.46
C ALA A 195 18.10 23.96 -4.65
N ARG A 196 17.33 24.81 -3.98
CA ARG A 196 17.53 26.27 -4.01
C ARG A 196 18.87 26.68 -3.41
N GLU A 197 19.26 26.12 -2.28
CA GLU A 197 20.54 26.44 -1.63
C GLU A 197 21.74 25.96 -2.45
N HIS A 198 21.66 24.75 -3.00
CA HIS A 198 22.80 24.12 -3.68
C HIS A 198 22.97 24.57 -5.13
N TYR A 199 21.86 24.73 -5.86
CA TYR A 199 21.88 25.11 -7.28
C TYR A 199 21.59 26.60 -7.51
N GLY A 200 21.17 27.34 -6.48
CA GLY A 200 20.81 28.76 -6.60
C GLY A 200 19.53 28.99 -7.42
N ARG A 201 18.69 27.95 -7.56
CA ARG A 201 17.53 27.95 -8.47
C ARG A 201 16.28 27.40 -7.78
N PRO A 202 15.10 28.01 -7.97
CA PRO A 202 13.84 27.41 -7.52
C PRO A 202 13.62 26.05 -8.18
N TYR A 203 13.21 25.08 -7.37
CA TYR A 203 12.80 23.75 -7.80
C TYR A 203 11.37 23.52 -7.30
N SER A 204 10.56 22.78 -8.05
CA SER A 204 9.29 22.26 -7.55
C SER A 204 9.22 20.74 -7.69
N ALA A 205 9.24 20.04 -6.55
CA ALA A 205 9.09 18.58 -6.57
C ALA A 205 7.65 18.17 -6.91
N VAL A 206 6.67 19.04 -6.58
CA VAL A 206 5.26 18.87 -6.98
C VAL A 206 5.15 18.79 -8.50
N VAL A 207 5.74 19.77 -9.20
CA VAL A 207 5.72 19.81 -10.68
C VAL A 207 6.50 18.65 -11.27
N ALA A 208 7.69 18.36 -10.74
CA ALA A 208 8.56 17.31 -11.26
C ALA A 208 7.97 15.89 -11.16
N LEU A 209 7.12 15.64 -10.16
CA LEU A 209 6.46 14.34 -9.94
C LEU A 209 5.08 14.24 -10.58
N ASP A 210 4.55 15.33 -11.15
CA ASP A 210 3.11 15.50 -11.38
C ASP A 210 2.31 15.10 -10.12
N GLY A 211 2.80 15.61 -8.98
CA GLY A 211 2.45 15.15 -7.65
C GLY A 211 0.98 15.40 -7.32
N SER A 212 0.39 14.52 -6.52
CA SER A 212 -0.91 14.73 -5.85
C SER A 212 -0.72 15.05 -4.36
N ASN A 213 -1.59 15.90 -3.80
CA ASN A 213 -1.44 16.41 -2.44
C ASN A 213 -1.59 15.30 -1.41
N GLY A 214 -0.60 15.10 -0.55
CA GLY A 214 -0.59 14.05 0.47
C GLY A 214 -0.01 12.71 -0.01
N CYS A 215 0.47 12.61 -1.25
CA CYS A 215 1.07 11.38 -1.78
C CYS A 215 2.55 11.23 -1.39
N LEU A 216 2.99 9.97 -1.32
CA LEU A 216 4.39 9.56 -1.16
C LEU A 216 4.88 8.95 -2.48
N TYR A 217 6.03 9.41 -2.94
CA TYR A 217 6.66 8.90 -4.16
C TYR A 217 7.99 8.23 -3.82
N GLU A 218 8.15 6.98 -4.24
CA GLU A 218 9.44 6.31 -4.13
C GLU A 218 10.39 6.82 -5.21
N VAL A 219 11.56 7.30 -4.79
CA VAL A 219 12.62 7.75 -5.69
C VAL A 219 13.95 7.19 -5.23
N THR A 220 14.83 6.86 -6.17
CA THR A 220 16.16 6.32 -5.85
C THR A 220 17.23 7.36 -6.15
N ALA A 221 18.11 7.60 -5.17
CA ALA A 221 19.34 8.36 -5.33
C ALA A 221 20.50 7.38 -5.59
N SER A 222 21.09 7.44 -6.78
CA SER A 222 22.16 6.52 -7.19
C SER A 222 23.48 7.25 -7.45
N LEU A 223 24.58 6.58 -7.08
CA LEU A 223 25.94 7.00 -7.44
C LEU A 223 26.35 6.52 -8.84
N THR A 224 25.59 5.57 -9.40
CA THR A 224 25.86 4.93 -10.69
C THR A 224 24.59 4.86 -11.55
N HIS A 225 24.77 4.72 -12.85
CA HIS A 225 23.69 4.39 -13.79
C HIS A 225 24.09 3.17 -14.63
N THR A 226 23.09 2.47 -15.16
CA THR A 226 23.33 1.30 -16.01
C THR A 226 23.36 1.71 -17.49
N ARG A 227 24.38 1.26 -18.23
CA ARG A 227 24.51 1.48 -19.67
C ARG A 227 24.93 0.21 -20.39
N ALA A 228 24.37 -0.03 -21.58
CA ALA A 228 24.84 -1.11 -22.45
C ALA A 228 26.24 -0.79 -23.01
N ASP A 229 27.18 -1.73 -22.90
CA ASP A 229 28.48 -1.67 -23.56
C ASP A 229 28.37 -1.99 -25.07
N GLY A 230 29.51 -2.02 -25.77
CA GLY A 230 29.55 -2.31 -27.21
C GLY A 230 29.08 -3.72 -27.59
N ASP A 231 29.01 -4.64 -26.62
CA ASP A 231 28.54 -6.02 -26.79
C ASP A 231 27.08 -6.19 -26.29
N GLY A 232 26.42 -5.10 -25.88
CA GLY A 232 25.05 -5.11 -25.37
C GLY A 232 24.91 -5.58 -23.92
N ARG A 233 26.00 -5.73 -23.16
CA ARG A 233 25.95 -6.07 -21.74
C ARG A 233 25.70 -4.82 -20.90
N LEU A 234 24.87 -4.94 -19.88
CA LEU A 234 24.61 -3.87 -18.93
C LEU A 234 25.80 -3.71 -17.99
N VAL A 235 26.40 -2.53 -17.98
CA VAL A 235 27.54 -2.16 -17.13
C VAL A 235 27.17 -0.93 -16.31
N GLU A 236 27.48 -0.96 -15.01
CA GLU A 236 27.33 0.22 -14.15
C GLU A 236 28.44 1.24 -14.44
N GLN A 237 28.04 2.50 -14.62
CA GLN A 237 28.94 3.64 -14.80
C GLN A 237 28.71 4.67 -13.70
N PRO A 238 29.76 5.32 -13.18
CA PRO A 238 29.60 6.37 -12.20
C PRO A 238 28.90 7.58 -12.80
N GLY A 239 28.10 8.26 -11.98
CA GLY A 239 27.43 9.49 -12.36
C GLY A 239 25.98 9.30 -12.81
N LEU A 240 25.33 10.42 -13.12
CA LEU A 240 23.99 10.43 -13.72
C LEU A 240 23.98 9.78 -15.11
N ALA A 241 22.84 9.22 -15.49
CA ALA A 241 22.62 8.83 -16.88
C ALA A 241 22.71 10.06 -17.80
N PRO A 242 23.14 9.92 -19.06
CA PRO A 242 23.28 11.05 -19.98
C PRO A 242 22.00 11.88 -20.14
N ASN A 243 20.83 11.23 -20.15
CA ASN A 243 19.54 11.92 -20.25
C ASN A 243 19.23 12.70 -18.96
N ASP A 244 19.39 12.07 -17.80
CA ASP A 244 19.21 12.74 -16.50
C ASP A 244 20.15 13.94 -16.33
N ARG A 245 21.39 13.81 -16.81
CA ARG A 245 22.36 14.92 -16.80
C ARG A 245 21.91 16.04 -17.74
N GLN A 246 21.42 15.71 -18.93
CA GLN A 246 20.90 16.70 -19.87
C GLN A 246 19.67 17.42 -19.29
N ASP A 247 18.75 16.70 -18.67
CA ASP A 247 17.56 17.29 -18.03
C ASP A 247 17.95 18.22 -16.89
N LEU A 248 18.92 17.81 -16.07
CA LEU A 248 19.49 18.66 -15.02
C LEU A 248 20.14 19.92 -15.60
N ASP A 249 20.93 19.80 -16.67
CA ASP A 249 21.62 20.94 -17.29
C ASP A 249 20.63 21.93 -17.94
N LEU A 250 19.58 21.43 -18.59
CA LEU A 250 18.49 22.24 -19.15
C LEU A 250 17.72 22.97 -18.05
N TRP A 251 17.41 22.27 -16.97
CA TRP A 251 16.80 22.90 -15.81
C TRP A 251 17.72 23.97 -15.26
N LEU A 252 19.00 23.69 -15.01
CA LEU A 252 19.94 24.70 -14.50
C LEU A 252 20.07 25.93 -15.41
N SER A 253 20.02 25.75 -16.73
CA SER A 253 20.19 26.84 -17.70
C SER A 253 19.01 27.81 -17.78
N GLY A 254 17.80 27.41 -17.40
CA GLY A 254 16.60 28.22 -17.64
C GLY A 254 15.61 27.61 -18.61
N GLU A 255 16.04 26.62 -19.37
CA GLU A 255 15.38 26.21 -20.60
C GLU A 255 14.58 24.90 -20.46
N GLY A 256 14.77 24.17 -19.36
CA GLY A 256 14.08 22.91 -19.05
C GLY A 256 13.00 23.02 -17.96
N SER A 257 12.15 21.99 -17.90
CA SER A 257 11.24 21.73 -16.78
C SER A 257 11.98 21.28 -15.52
N ASP A 258 11.29 21.25 -14.37
CA ASP A 258 11.85 20.67 -13.16
C ASP A 258 12.15 19.17 -13.37
N PRO A 259 13.38 18.71 -13.13
CA PRO A 259 13.76 17.32 -13.34
C PRO A 259 13.20 16.44 -12.23
N HIS A 260 13.00 15.16 -12.53
CA HIS A 260 12.51 14.18 -11.55
C HIS A 260 13.36 14.20 -10.26
N PRO A 261 12.78 14.11 -9.05
CA PRO A 261 13.51 14.20 -7.79
C PRO A 261 14.70 13.23 -7.66
N GLY A 262 14.58 12.04 -8.25
CA GLY A 262 15.67 11.06 -8.31
C GLY A 262 16.94 11.60 -9.00
N VAL A 263 16.80 12.48 -9.99
CA VAL A 263 17.92 13.14 -10.67
C VAL A 263 18.62 14.13 -9.74
N ILE A 264 17.84 15.00 -9.08
CA ILE A 264 18.36 15.98 -8.11
C ILE A 264 19.08 15.27 -6.96
N LEU A 265 18.44 14.26 -6.37
CA LEU A 265 18.99 13.49 -5.25
C LEU A 265 20.24 12.70 -5.65
N SER A 266 20.27 12.13 -6.86
CA SER A 266 21.46 11.43 -7.37
C SER A 266 22.64 12.37 -7.58
N ASP A 267 22.44 13.58 -8.11
CA ASP A 267 23.52 14.58 -8.23
C ASP A 267 24.00 15.09 -6.87
N LEU A 268 23.08 15.33 -5.93
CA LEU A 268 23.41 15.69 -4.55
C LEU A 268 24.20 14.58 -3.85
N ALA A 269 23.83 13.32 -4.07
CA ALA A 269 24.54 12.16 -3.52
C ALA A 269 25.96 12.03 -4.08
N GLN A 270 26.12 12.22 -5.39
CA GLN A 270 27.44 12.22 -6.04
C GLN A 270 28.36 13.34 -5.53
N LYS A 271 27.78 14.45 -5.08
CA LYS A 271 28.50 15.58 -4.46
C LYS A 271 28.69 15.43 -2.96
N GLY A 272 28.20 14.35 -2.35
CA GLY A 272 28.30 14.08 -0.91
C GLY A 272 27.40 14.97 -0.03
N VAL A 273 26.36 15.58 -0.61
CA VAL A 273 25.42 16.46 0.09
C VAL A 273 24.24 15.67 0.66
N ALA A 274 23.85 14.57 -0.01
CA ALA A 274 22.80 13.66 0.43
C ALA A 274 23.32 12.21 0.44
N PRO A 275 22.74 11.31 1.25
CA PRO A 275 23.04 9.88 1.13
C PRO A 275 22.50 9.30 -0.19
N ALA A 276 23.13 8.22 -0.68
CA ALA A 276 22.55 7.40 -1.74
C ALA A 276 21.57 6.38 -1.14
N GLY A 277 20.57 5.96 -1.89
CA GLY A 277 19.57 4.99 -1.45
C GLY A 277 18.15 5.32 -1.88
N SER A 278 17.17 4.59 -1.34
CA SER A 278 15.75 4.82 -1.60
C SER A 278 15.20 5.92 -0.71
N TYR A 279 14.38 6.78 -1.29
CA TYR A 279 13.69 7.89 -0.64
C TYR A 279 12.19 7.76 -0.83
N LEU A 280 11.43 8.21 0.17
CA LEU A 280 10.01 8.47 0.04
C LEU A 280 9.82 9.99 0.10
N VAL A 281 9.46 10.59 -1.03
CA VAL A 281 9.21 12.03 -1.13
C VAL A 281 7.74 12.31 -0.84
N ARG A 282 7.47 13.03 0.24
CA ARG A 282 6.12 13.44 0.64
C ARG A 282 5.77 14.78 0.01
N VAL A 283 4.77 14.77 -0.86
CA VAL A 283 4.30 15.96 -1.56
C VAL A 283 3.03 16.46 -0.86
N ALA A 284 3.02 17.70 -0.35
CA ALA A 284 1.87 18.25 0.38
C ALA A 284 1.77 19.78 0.29
N TRP A 285 0.67 20.35 -0.20
CA TRP A 285 0.49 21.81 -0.36
C TRP A 285 -0.94 22.29 -0.12
#